data_AF-A0A348ZUR4-F1
#
_entry.id   AF-A0A348ZUR4-F1
#
_cell.length_a   1.000
_cell.length_b   1.000
_cell.length_c   1.000
_cell.angle_alpha   90.00
_cell.angle_beta   90.00
_cell.angle_gamma   90.00
#
_symmetry.space_group_name_H-M   'P 1'
#
loop_
_entity.id
_entity.type
_entity.pdbx_description
1 polymer ?
#
loop_
_entity_poly.entity_id
_entity_poly.type
_entity_poly.pdbx_seq_one_letter_code
_entity_poly.pdbx_strand_id
1 'polypeptide(L)'
;MLDFNYTILIQFANFIVLLILLQIFLFRPVLTALKKRKDALGSLAKRVEELRDDTAALGRNYDESAKEKKRPILEQRESSLRDAHAGAMKIIEEARQRLTAELDKIKVTVRTEADQALQSLTEKTSQLAAEVVAKVMRRGA
;
A
#
# COMPACT_ATOMS: atom_id res chain seq x y z
N MET A 1 -53.48 -85.79 -22.16
CA MET A 1 -52.96 -86.04 -20.80
C MET A 1 -51.59 -85.36 -20.75
N LEU A 2 -51.28 -84.64 -19.66
CA LEU A 2 -49.97 -84.01 -19.50
C LEU A 2 -48.95 -85.09 -19.15
N ASP A 3 -48.25 -85.59 -20.17
CA ASP A 3 -47.13 -86.50 -19.95
C ASP A 3 -45.96 -85.69 -19.39
N PHE A 4 -45.69 -85.86 -18.11
CA PHE A 4 -44.50 -85.34 -17.44
C PHE A 4 -43.27 -86.09 -17.96
N ASN A 5 -42.80 -85.69 -19.13
CA ASN A 5 -41.62 -86.25 -19.77
C ASN A 5 -40.34 -85.48 -19.37
N TYR A 6 -39.23 -86.21 -19.35
CA TYR A 6 -37.85 -85.70 -19.14
C TYR A 6 -37.52 -84.44 -19.97
N THR A 7 -38.20 -84.26 -21.09
CA THR A 7 -38.15 -83.06 -21.95
C THR A 7 -38.43 -81.76 -21.20
N ILE A 8 -39.34 -81.73 -20.22
CA ILE A 8 -39.62 -80.52 -19.41
C ILE A 8 -38.39 -80.15 -18.58
N LEU A 9 -37.69 -81.16 -18.04
CA LEU A 9 -36.47 -80.99 -17.26
C LEU A 9 -35.32 -80.44 -18.13
N ILE A 10 -35.19 -80.95 -19.36
CA ILE A 10 -34.23 -80.41 -20.35
C ILE A 10 -34.59 -78.98 -20.75
N GLN A 11 -35.87 -78.68 -21.00
CA GLN A 11 -36.32 -77.34 -21.38
C GLN A 11 -36.10 -76.32 -20.26
N PHE A 12 -36.31 -76.74 -19.00
CA PHE A 12 -36.00 -75.94 -17.82
C PHE A 12 -34.49 -75.68 -17.69
N ALA A 13 -33.65 -76.70 -17.90
CA ALA A 13 -32.20 -76.53 -17.92
C ALA A 13 -31.77 -75.54 -19.03
N ASN A 14 -32.36 -75.63 -20.23
CA ASN A 14 -32.08 -74.68 -21.32
C ASN A 14 -32.50 -73.25 -20.94
N PHE A 15 -33.66 -73.07 -20.31
CA PHE A 15 -34.09 -71.77 -19.81
C PHE A 15 -33.14 -71.20 -18.75
N ILE A 16 -32.63 -72.03 -17.83
CA ILE A 16 -31.62 -71.60 -16.86
C ILE A 16 -30.32 -71.19 -17.56
N VAL A 17 -29.84 -71.96 -18.53
CA VAL A 17 -28.65 -71.61 -19.31
C VAL A 17 -28.85 -70.27 -20.04
N LEU A 18 -30.03 -70.05 -20.64
CA LEU A 18 -30.38 -68.79 -21.28
C LEU A 18 -30.41 -67.62 -20.28
N LEU A 19 -30.98 -67.81 -19.08
CA LEU A 19 -30.97 -66.79 -18.03
C LEU A 19 -29.56 -66.44 -17.57
N ILE A 20 -28.67 -67.43 -17.42
CA ILE A 20 -27.27 -67.21 -17.06
C ILE A 20 -26.55 -66.43 -18.16
N LEU A 21 -26.75 -66.82 -19.42
CA LEU A 21 -26.22 -66.08 -20.57
C LEU A 21 -26.70 -64.64 -20.59
N LEU A 22 -28.00 -64.40 -20.39
CA LEU A 22 -28.58 -63.06 -20.40
C LEU A 22 -28.06 -62.22 -19.22
N GLN A 23 -27.90 -62.82 -18.04
CA GLN A 23 -27.35 -62.16 -16.86
C GLN A 23 -25.91 -61.66 -17.10
N ILE A 24 -25.08 -62.48 -17.73
CA ILE A 24 -23.69 -62.14 -18.04
C ILE A 24 -23.62 -61.14 -19.20
N PHE A 25 -24.39 -61.35 -20.26
CA PHE A 25 -24.23 -60.62 -21.52
C PHE A 25 -25.02 -59.31 -21.59
N LEU A 26 -26.13 -59.18 -20.86
CA LEU A 26 -27.00 -58.00 -20.94
C LEU A 26 -27.06 -57.24 -19.61
N PHE A 27 -27.43 -57.91 -18.52
CA PHE A 27 -27.65 -57.22 -17.24
C PHE A 27 -26.37 -56.58 -16.71
N ARG A 28 -25.28 -57.34 -16.63
CA ARG A 28 -23.98 -56.82 -16.14
C ARG A 28 -23.45 -55.62 -16.93
N PRO A 29 -23.33 -55.65 -18.27
CA PRO A 29 -22.81 -54.50 -19.01
C PRO A 29 -23.75 -53.30 -18.97
N VAL A 30 -25.07 -53.50 -19.02
CA VAL A 30 -26.04 -52.40 -18.93
C VAL A 30 -25.98 -51.69 -17.58
N LEU A 31 -25.97 -52.45 -16.47
CA LEU A 31 -25.81 -51.90 -15.12
C LEU A 31 -24.47 -51.17 -14.95
N THR A 32 -23.40 -51.71 -15.52
CA THR A 32 -22.06 -51.09 -15.47
C THR A 32 -22.04 -49.77 -16.24
N ALA A 33 -22.64 -49.72 -17.43
CA ALA A 33 -22.75 -48.50 -18.23
C ALA A 33 -23.58 -47.42 -17.52
N LEU A 34 -24.69 -47.82 -16.87
CA LEU A 34 -25.54 -46.91 -16.10
C LEU A 34 -24.79 -46.35 -14.88
N LYS A 35 -24.06 -47.20 -14.16
CA LYS A 35 -23.23 -46.78 -13.02
C LYS A 35 -22.12 -45.82 -13.46
N LYS A 36 -21.41 -46.15 -14.55
CA LYS A 36 -20.35 -45.28 -15.11
C LYS A 36 -20.88 -43.91 -15.50
N ARG A 37 -22.08 -43.83 -16.07
CA ARG A 37 -22.73 -42.55 -16.39
C ARG A 37 -23.10 -41.76 -15.13
N LYS A 38 -23.64 -42.43 -14.10
CA LYS A 38 -23.97 -41.79 -12.82
C LYS A 38 -22.73 -41.28 -12.10
N ASP A 39 -21.66 -42.07 -12.06
CA ASP A 39 -20.39 -41.71 -11.44
C ASP A 39 -19.71 -40.55 -12.19
N ALA A 40 -19.72 -40.58 -13.53
CA ALA A 40 -19.22 -39.47 -14.33
C ALA A 40 -19.97 -38.17 -14.03
N LEU A 41 -21.31 -38.19 -14.03
CA LEU A 41 -22.12 -37.02 -13.69
C LEU A 41 -21.88 -36.53 -12.26
N GLY A 42 -21.76 -37.44 -11.29
CA GLY A 42 -21.44 -37.09 -9.91
C GLY A 42 -20.05 -36.47 -9.76
N SER A 43 -19.05 -36.99 -10.47
CA SER A 43 -17.70 -36.44 -10.49
C SER A 43 -17.64 -35.05 -11.14
N LEU A 44 -18.41 -34.82 -12.20
CA LEU A 44 -18.51 -33.51 -12.84
C LEU A 44 -19.17 -32.50 -11.91
N ALA A 45 -20.25 -32.87 -11.22
CA ALA A 45 -20.91 -31.99 -10.26
C ALA A 45 -19.98 -31.61 -9.10
N LYS A 46 -19.26 -32.58 -8.52
CA LYS A 46 -18.24 -32.29 -7.48
C LYS A 46 -17.16 -31.36 -7.99
N ARG A 47 -16.63 -31.62 -9.19
CA ARG A 47 -15.56 -30.81 -9.77
C ARG A 47 -16.01 -29.38 -10.09
N VAL A 48 -17.28 -29.18 -10.45
CA VAL A 48 -17.86 -27.83 -10.60
C VAL A 48 -17.94 -27.13 -9.26
N GLU A 49 -18.38 -27.82 -8.19
CA GLU A 49 -18.45 -27.22 -6.86
C GLU A 49 -17.06 -26.85 -6.32
N GLU A 50 -16.08 -27.75 -6.45
CA GLU A 50 -14.67 -27.48 -6.11
C GLU A 50 -14.11 -26.27 -6.85
N LEU A 51 -14.39 -26.14 -8.16
CA LEU A 51 -13.96 -24.98 -8.94
C LEU A 51 -14.61 -23.67 -8.48
N ARG A 52 -15.87 -23.72 -8.03
CA ARG A 52 -16.57 -22.55 -7.48
C ARG A 52 -15.99 -22.13 -6.14
N ASP A 53 -15.68 -23.09 -5.28
CA ASP A 53 -15.04 -22.81 -3.99
C ASP A 53 -13.62 -22.26 -4.17
N ASP A 54 -12.83 -22.86 -5.07
CA ASP A 54 -11.48 -22.38 -5.39
C ASP A 54 -11.49 -20.96 -5.98
N THR A 55 -12.43 -20.65 -6.88
CA THR A 55 -12.56 -19.30 -7.43
C THR A 55 -13.04 -18.29 -6.40
N ALA A 56 -13.94 -18.67 -5.49
CA ALA A 56 -14.35 -17.82 -4.37
C ALA A 56 -13.19 -17.57 -3.40
N ALA A 57 -12.41 -18.59 -3.08
CA ALA A 57 -11.22 -18.48 -2.23
C ALA A 57 -10.14 -17.60 -2.88
N LEU A 58 -9.89 -17.79 -4.19
CA LEU A 58 -8.93 -16.98 -4.94
C LEU A 58 -9.35 -15.51 -5.02
N GLY A 59 -10.66 -15.24 -5.21
CA GLY A 59 -11.20 -13.88 -5.18
C GLY A 59 -11.00 -13.19 -3.83
N ARG A 60 -11.28 -13.89 -2.72
CA ARG A 60 -11.04 -13.37 -1.37
C ARG A 60 -9.57 -13.07 -1.10
N ASN A 61 -8.68 -14.02 -1.43
CA ASN A 61 -7.24 -13.83 -1.27
C ASN A 61 -6.70 -12.68 -2.11
N TYR A 62 -7.23 -12.48 -3.32
CA TYR A 62 -6.85 -11.37 -4.18
C TYR A 62 -7.27 -10.02 -3.58
N ASP A 63 -8.50 -9.91 -3.09
CA ASP A 63 -8.99 -8.70 -2.43
C ASP A 63 -8.24 -8.37 -1.13
N GLU A 64 -7.93 -9.39 -0.33
CA GLU A 64 -7.12 -9.23 0.88
C GLU A 64 -5.70 -8.80 0.54
N SER A 65 -5.05 -9.46 -0.42
CA SER A 65 -3.71 -9.08 -0.89
C SER A 65 -3.69 -7.67 -1.48
N ALA A 66 -4.76 -7.26 -2.18
CA ALA A 66 -4.89 -5.92 -2.73
C ALA A 66 -5.06 -4.88 -1.63
N LYS A 67 -5.83 -5.18 -0.57
CA LYS A 67 -5.97 -4.31 0.60
C LYS A 67 -4.68 -4.21 1.40
N GLU A 68 -4.00 -5.34 1.63
CA GLU A 68 -2.72 -5.39 2.32
C GLU A 68 -1.62 -4.61 1.59
N LYS A 69 -1.61 -4.59 0.25
CA LYS A 69 -0.65 -3.77 -0.49
C LYS A 69 -1.00 -2.27 -0.47
N LYS A 70 -2.29 -1.91 -0.38
CA LYS A 70 -2.72 -0.50 -0.36
C LYS A 70 -2.50 0.17 0.99
N ARG A 71 -2.67 -0.55 2.10
CA ARG A 71 -2.49 -0.02 3.46
C ARG A 71 -1.10 0.57 3.74
N PRO A 72 0.02 -0.12 3.47
CA PRO A 72 1.37 0.41 3.69
C PRO A 72 1.69 1.57 2.75
N ILE A 73 1.13 1.61 1.54
CA ILE A 73 1.32 2.75 0.62
C ILE A 73 0.69 4.02 1.20
N LEU A 74 -0.51 3.92 1.78
CA LEU A 74 -1.17 5.06 2.41
C LEU A 74 -0.43 5.50 3.69
N GLU A 75 -0.06 4.56 4.55
CA GLU A 75 0.72 4.85 5.76
C GLU A 75 2.07 5.47 5.43
N GLN A 76 2.78 4.95 4.42
CA GLN A 76 4.06 5.49 3.99
C GLN A 76 3.91 6.89 3.39
N ARG A 77 2.88 7.14 2.54
CA ARG A 77 2.60 8.47 2.03
C ARG A 77 2.31 9.47 3.15
N GLU A 78 1.49 9.09 4.13
CA GLU A 78 1.22 9.95 5.27
C GLU A 78 2.48 10.22 6.10
N SER A 79 3.31 9.20 6.36
CA SER A 79 4.58 9.39 7.07
C SER A 79 5.51 10.34 6.32
N SER A 80 5.66 10.17 5.00
CA SER A 80 6.51 11.03 4.18
C SER A 80 5.99 12.47 4.14
N LEU A 81 4.66 12.67 4.11
CA LEU A 81 4.07 14.01 4.21
C LEU A 81 4.32 14.64 5.59
N ARG A 82 4.16 13.89 6.68
CA ARG A 82 4.47 14.37 8.03
C ARG A 82 5.94 14.74 8.18
N ASP A 83 6.84 13.91 7.69
CA ASP A 83 8.28 14.16 7.72
C ASP A 83 8.66 15.38 6.85
N ALA A 84 8.07 15.52 5.66
CA ALA A 84 8.26 16.68 4.81
C ALA A 84 7.77 17.98 5.48
N HIS A 85 6.60 17.95 6.14
CA HIS A 85 6.10 19.09 6.89
C HIS A 85 6.98 19.43 8.10
N ALA A 86 7.45 18.43 8.84
CA ALA A 86 8.36 18.62 9.96
C ALA A 86 9.72 19.19 9.49
N GLY A 87 10.25 18.69 8.37
CA GLY A 87 11.46 19.21 7.74
C GLY A 87 11.29 20.66 7.27
N ALA A 88 10.19 20.98 6.59
CA ALA A 88 9.88 22.34 6.17
C ALA A 88 9.78 23.31 7.36
N MET A 89 9.10 22.90 8.44
CA MET A 89 9.02 23.71 9.66
C MET A 89 10.38 23.94 10.30
N LYS A 90 11.25 22.93 10.36
CA LYS A 90 12.63 23.10 10.85
C LYS A 90 13.42 24.11 10.00
N ILE A 91 13.33 24.02 8.68
CA ILE A 91 14.02 24.96 7.79
C ILE A 91 13.52 26.40 8.01
N ILE A 92 12.20 26.58 8.14
CA ILE A 92 11.62 27.90 8.42
C ILE A 92 12.10 28.43 9.78
N GLU A 93 12.14 27.58 10.79
CA GLU A 93 12.58 27.98 12.14
C GLU A 93 14.07 28.33 12.17
N GLU A 94 14.93 27.53 11.52
CA GLU A 94 16.35 27.84 11.36
C GLU A 94 16.56 29.14 10.59
N ALA A 95 15.80 29.38 9.52
CA ALA A 95 15.85 30.61 8.75
C ALA A 95 15.44 31.82 9.61
N ARG A 96 14.37 31.69 10.42
CA ARG A 96 13.96 32.73 11.37
C ARG A 96 15.03 33.02 12.41
N GLN A 97 15.61 31.98 13.02
CA GLN A 97 16.68 32.15 14.01
C GLN A 97 17.90 32.87 13.42
N ARG A 98 18.31 32.48 12.20
CA ARG A 98 19.40 33.18 11.49
C ARG A 98 19.06 34.64 11.22
N LEU A 99 17.84 34.91 10.76
CA LEU A 99 17.38 36.27 10.49
C LEU A 99 17.36 37.13 11.76
N THR A 100 16.87 36.59 12.89
CA THR A 100 16.89 37.28 14.18
C THR A 100 18.32 37.57 14.64
N ALA A 101 19.23 36.59 14.55
CA ALA A 101 20.62 36.77 14.91
C ALA A 101 21.32 37.82 14.03
N GLU A 102 21.01 37.84 12.73
CA GLU A 102 21.55 38.81 11.79
C GLU A 102 21.00 40.22 12.04
N LEU A 103 19.70 40.34 12.32
CA LEU A 103 19.09 41.62 12.70
C LEU A 103 19.67 42.18 14.00
N ASP A 104 19.91 41.33 15.00
CA ASP A 104 20.54 41.77 16.26
C ASP A 104 21.99 42.22 16.02
N LYS A 105 22.74 41.49 15.17
CA LYS A 105 24.08 41.90 14.77
C LYS A 105 24.07 43.26 14.04
N ILE A 106 23.15 43.46 13.10
CA ILE A 106 23.00 44.73 12.37
C ILE A 106 22.66 45.86 13.35
N LYS A 107 21.73 45.66 14.29
CA LYS A 107 21.38 46.67 15.30
C LYS A 107 22.59 47.07 16.15
N VAL A 108 23.41 46.10 16.56
CA VAL A 108 24.64 46.37 17.29
C VAL A 108 25.61 47.18 16.43
N THR A 109 25.88 46.76 15.19
CA THR A 109 26.77 47.49 14.27
C THR A 109 26.29 48.92 14.05
N VAL A 110 25.01 49.12 13.73
CA VAL A 110 24.42 50.46 13.51
C VAL A 110 24.57 51.35 14.74
N ARG A 111 24.35 50.80 15.94
CA ARG A 111 24.54 51.56 17.18
C ARG A 111 26.00 51.95 17.39
N THR A 112 26.93 51.03 17.10
CA THR A 112 28.37 51.29 17.23
C THR A 112 28.85 52.33 16.23
N GLU A 113 28.39 52.25 14.97
CA GLU A 113 28.68 53.25 13.94
C GLU A 113 28.08 54.62 14.26
N ALA A 114 26.86 54.67 14.81
CA ALA A 114 26.24 55.91 15.26
C ALA A 114 27.04 56.57 16.39
N ASP A 115 27.50 55.80 17.38
CA ASP A 115 28.33 56.28 18.48
C ASP A 115 29.69 56.80 17.98
N GLN A 116 30.33 56.08 17.04
CA GLN A 116 31.57 56.52 16.39
C GLN A 116 31.38 57.81 15.57
N ALA A 117 30.29 57.92 14.82
CA ALA A 117 29.97 59.12 14.06
C ALA A 117 29.76 60.34 14.98
N LEU A 118 29.07 60.15 16.12
CA LEU A 118 28.88 61.18 17.15
C LEU A 118 30.20 61.65 17.76
N GLN A 119 31.11 60.72 18.10
CA GLN A 119 32.45 61.07 18.57
C GLN A 119 33.23 61.87 17.53
N SER A 120 33.26 61.40 16.28
CA SER A 120 33.97 62.11 15.20
C SER A 120 33.39 63.51 14.94
N LEU A 121 32.07 63.66 15.03
CA LEU A 121 31.42 64.97 14.90
C LEU A 121 31.83 65.90 16.05
N THR A 122 31.91 65.38 17.28
CA THR A 122 32.31 66.16 18.47
C THR A 122 33.77 66.60 18.37
N GLU A 123 34.67 65.71 17.94
CA GLU A 123 36.09 66.05 17.70
C GLU A 123 36.24 67.12 16.60
N LYS A 124 35.54 66.97 15.48
CA LYS A 124 35.55 67.98 14.40
C LYS A 124 34.98 69.32 14.86
N THR A 125 33.93 69.30 15.67
CA THR A 125 33.32 70.52 16.23
C THR A 125 34.28 71.23 17.19
N SER A 126 35.00 70.47 18.03
CA SER A 126 36.06 70.97 18.91
C SER A 126 37.21 71.62 18.11
N GLN A 127 37.67 70.95 17.05
CA GLN A 127 38.71 71.48 16.16
C GLN A 127 38.28 72.77 15.47
N LEU A 128 37.06 72.81 14.92
CA LEU A 128 36.51 74.03 14.32
C LEU A 128 36.39 75.16 15.36
N ALA A 129 35.92 74.86 16.57
CA ALA A 129 35.81 75.85 17.64
C ALA A 129 37.18 76.42 18.03
N ALA A 130 38.21 75.56 18.15
CA ALA A 130 39.58 75.98 18.41
C ALA A 130 40.15 76.85 17.27
N GLU A 131 39.85 76.49 16.02
CA GLU A 131 40.29 77.25 14.85
C GLU A 131 39.61 78.62 14.75
N VAL A 132 38.31 78.70 15.09
CA VAL A 132 37.57 79.97 15.19
C VAL A 132 38.13 80.84 16.30
N VAL A 133 38.37 80.29 17.49
CA VAL A 133 38.96 81.03 18.63
C VAL A 133 40.35 81.55 18.26
N ALA A 134 41.21 80.72 17.66
CA ALA A 134 42.54 81.15 17.19
C ALA A 134 42.45 82.28 16.15
N LYS A 135 41.48 82.22 15.24
CA LYS A 135 41.28 83.24 14.19
C LYS A 135 40.71 84.55 14.73
N VAL A 136 39.89 84.50 15.79
CA VAL A 136 39.38 85.68 16.49
C VAL A 136 40.47 86.33 17.35
N MET A 137 41.24 85.54 18.11
CA MET A 137 42.35 86.07 18.93
C MET A 137 43.45 86.71 18.07
N ARG A 138 43.73 86.18 16.87
CA ARG A 138 44.71 86.76 15.93
C ARG A 138 44.26 88.09 15.30
N ARG A 139 42.98 88.46 15.42
CA ARG A 139 42.45 89.76 14.96
C ARG A 139 42.28 90.78 16.08
N GLY A 140 42.41 90.36 17.34
CA GLY A 140 42.30 91.21 18.52
C GLY A 140 43.66 91.62 19.12
N ALA A 141 44.76 91.37 18.42
CA ALA A 141 46.11 91.81 18.77
C ALA A 141 46.63 92.77 17.71
#